data_AF-A0A698FS82-F1
#
_entry.id   AF-A0A698FS82-F1
#
_cell.length_a   1.000
_cell.length_b   1.000
_cell.length_c   1.000
_cell.angle_alpha   90.00
_cell.angle_beta   90.00
_cell.angle_gamma   90.00
#
_symmetry.space_group_name_H-M   'P 1'
#
loop_
_entity.id
_entity.type
_entity.pdbx_description
1 polymer ?
#
loop_
_entity_poly.entity_id
_entity_poly.type
_entity_poly.pdbx_seq_one_letter_code
_entity_poly.pdbx_strand_id
1 'polypeptide(L)' 'MKKVYLDTNILLDYFNAERAYHNEARQLVYYLLTNNMQIVFSEDIISTLAYIL' A
#
# COMPACT_ATOMS: atom_id res chain seq x y z
N MET A 1 7.12 5.62 -17.29
CA MET A 1 6.51 4.71 -16.30
C MET A 1 5.53 5.51 -15.45
N LYS A 2 4.26 5.09 -15.35
CA LYS A 2 3.28 5.80 -14.50
C LYS A 2 3.60 5.55 -13.03
N LYS A 3 3.59 6.59 -12.22
CA LYS A 3 3.84 6.51 -10.77
C LYS A 3 2.51 6.64 -10.03
N VAL A 4 2.32 5.82 -9.02
CA VAL A 4 1.17 5.87 -8.12
C VAL A 4 1.69 6.01 -6.71
N TYR A 5 1.33 7.11 -6.05
CA TYR A 5 1.65 7.32 -4.65
C TYR A 5 0.60 6.64 -3.77
N LEU A 6 1.03 5.76 -2.87
CA LEU A 6 0.15 5.11 -1.91
C LEU A 6 0.20 5.83 -0.56
N ASP A 7 -0.98 6.11 -0.02
CA ASP A 7 -1.15 6.65 1.33
C ASP A 7 -0.91 5.57 2.40
N THR A 8 -0.60 6.00 3.62
CA THR A 8 -0.42 5.14 4.79
C THR A 8 -1.58 4.16 4.99
N ASN A 9 -2.82 4.60 4.79
CA ASN A 9 -3.99 3.72 5.01
C ASN A 9 -4.03 2.54 4.05
N ILE A 10 -3.65 2.75 2.78
CA ILE A 10 -3.60 1.67 1.79
C ILE A 10 -2.51 0.67 2.15
N LEU A 11 -1.37 1.14 2.65
CA LEU A 11 -0.30 0.26 3.10
C LEU A 11 -0.69 -0.48 4.39
N LEU A 12 -1.38 0.16 5.33
CA LEU A 12 -1.92 -0.49 6.52
C LEU A 12 -2.92 -1.59 6.14
N ASP A 13 -3.87 -1.29 5.25
CA ASP A 13 -4.82 -2.28 4.75
C ASP A 13 -4.08 -3.44 4.05
N TYR A 14 -3.03 -3.15 3.27
CA TYR A 14 -2.23 -4.18 2.62
C TYR A 14 -1.49 -5.11 3.59
N PHE A 15 -0.87 -4.56 4.65
CA PHE A 15 -0.03 -5.32 5.58
C PHE A 15 -0.78 -5.96 6.76
N ASN A 16 -1.95 -5.45 7.14
CA ASN A 16 -2.73 -5.96 8.27
C ASN A 16 -4.01 -6.67 7.81
N ALA A 17 -4.06 -7.99 8.01
CA ALA A 17 -5.16 -8.85 7.59
C ALA A 17 -6.49 -8.60 8.33
N GLU A 18 -6.45 -7.98 9.52
CA GLU A 18 -7.64 -7.69 10.34
C GLU A 18 -8.36 -6.42 9.90
N ARG A 19 -7.78 -5.64 8.96
CA ARG A 19 -8.38 -4.40 8.49
C ARG A 19 -9.46 -4.65 7.44
N ALA A 20 -10.51 -3.85 7.50
CA ALA A 20 -11.72 -4.01 6.69
C ALA A 20 -11.47 -4.08 5.17
N TYR A 21 -10.43 -3.40 4.68
CA TYR A 21 -10.12 -3.29 3.24
C TYR A 21 -8.87 -4.07 2.81
N HIS A 22 -8.45 -5.09 3.59
CA HIS A 22 -7.25 -5.86 3.30
C HIS A 22 -7.27 -6.50 1.91
N ASN A 23 -8.41 -7.06 1.51
CA ASN A 23 -8.55 -7.75 0.22
C ASN A 23 -8.47 -6.76 -0.96
N GLU A 24 -9.10 -5.60 -0.82
CA GLU A 24 -9.12 -4.52 -1.80
C GLU A 24 -7.71 -3.94 -1.99
N ALA A 25 -6.98 -3.71 -0.88
CA ALA A 25 -5.61 -3.23 -0.93
C ALA A 25 -4.68 -4.23 -1.65
N ARG A 26 -4.84 -5.54 -1.41
CA ARG A 26 -4.10 -6.57 -2.14
C ARG A 26 -4.43 -6.61 -3.63
N GLN A 27 -5.72 -6.49 -3.99
CA GLN A 27 -6.14 -6.43 -5.40
C GLN A 27 -5.58 -5.18 -6.10
N LEU A 28 -5.57 -4.03 -5.41
CA LEU A 28 -4.98 -2.79 -5.92
C LEU A 28 -3.48 -2.98 -6.19
N VAL A 29 -2.71 -3.46 -5.21
CA VAL A 29 -1.26 -3.67 -5.39
C VAL A 29 -0.99 -4.65 -6.52
N TYR A 30 -1.76 -5.75 -6.62
CA TYR A 30 -1.66 -6.68 -7.74
C TYR A 30 -1.89 -5.98 -9.08
N TYR A 31 -2.99 -5.24 -9.22
CA TYR A 31 -3.30 -4.47 -10.43
C TYR A 31 -2.18 -3.48 -10.80
N LEU A 32 -1.60 -2.78 -9.81
CA LEU A 32 -0.53 -1.83 -10.04
C LEU A 32 0.73 -2.50 -10.59
N LEU A 33 1.11 -3.63 -10.00
CA LEU A 33 2.27 -4.42 -10.43
C LEU A 33 2.07 -5.02 -11.82
N THR A 34 0.89 -5.61 -12.11
CA THR A 34 0.62 -6.22 -13.43
C THR A 34 0.56 -5.19 -14.57
N ASN A 35 0.27 -3.93 -14.25
CA ASN A 35 0.22 -2.84 -15.22
C ASN A 35 1.53 -2.04 -15.31
N ASN A 36 2.64 -2.57 -14.77
CA ASN A 36 3.96 -1.94 -14.79
C ASN A 36 3.94 -0.49 -14.25
N MET A 37 3.12 -0.24 -13.22
CA MET A 37 3.08 1.03 -12.53
C MET A 37 4.05 1.03 -11.36
N GLN A 38 4.79 2.12 -11.21
CA GLN A 38 5.70 2.28 -10.09
C GLN A 38 4.92 2.72 -8.87
N ILE A 39 4.89 1.87 -7.86
CA ILE A 39 4.38 2.20 -6.53
C ILE A 39 5.44 3.04 -5.81
N VAL A 40 5.04 4.17 -5.26
CA VAL A 40 5.88 5.04 -4.44
C VAL A 40 5.13 5.44 -3.17
N PHE A 41 5.86 5.71 -2.09
CA PHE A 41 5.35 6.21 -0.82
C PHE A 41 6.46 6.99 -0.11
N SER A 42 6.11 7.87 0.83
CA SER A 42 7.11 8.61 1.62
C SER A 42 7.85 7.67 2.58
N GLU A 43 9.13 7.97 2.82
CA GLU A 43 9.94 7.29 3.83
C GLU A 43 9.31 7.37 5.23
N ASP A 44 8.74 8.52 5.60
CA ASP A 44 8.10 8.72 6.91
C ASP A 44 6.92 7.76 7.15
N ILE A 45 6.32 7.24 6.08
CA ILE A 45 5.26 6.24 6.17
C ILE A 45 5.80 4.92 6.70
N ILE A 46 7.05 4.56 6.41
CA ILE A 46 7.67 3.33 6.94
C ILE A 46 7.73 3.38 8.47
N SER A 47 8.20 4.49 9.03
CA SER A 47 8.24 4.70 10.48
C SER A 47 6.85 4.68 11.09
N THR A 48 5.86 5.24 10.39
CA THR A 48 4.45 5.23 10.81
C THR A 48 3.89 3.80 10.83
N LEU A 49 4.14 3.01 9.78
CA LEU A 49 3.72 1.62 9.73
C LEU A 49 4.39 0.78 10.81
N ALA A 50 5.69 0.96 11.04
CA ALA A 50 6.44 0.23 12.06
C ALA A 50 5.98 0.52 13.50
N TYR A 51 5.36 1.69 13.74
CA TYR A 51 4.77 2.02 15.03
C TYR A 51 3.35 1.44 15.20
N ILE A 52 2.59 1.32 14.10
CA ILE A 52 1.18 0.92 14.13
C ILE A 52 1.00 -0.60 14.02
N LEU A 53 1.84 -1.28 13.23
CA LEU A 53 1.80 -2.74 13.00
C LEU A 53 2.57 -3.51 14.08
#